data_AF-A0A147HRM5-F1
#
_entry.id   AF-A0A147HRM5-F1
#
_cell.length_a   1.000
_cell.length_b   1.000
_cell.length_c   1.000
_cell.angle_alpha   90.00
_cell.angle_beta   90.00
_cell.angle_gamma   90.00
#
_symmetry.space_group_name_H-M   'P 1'
#
loop_
_entity.id
_entity.type
_entity.pdbx_description
1 polymer ?
#
loop_
_entity_poly.entity_id
_entity_poly.type
_entity_poly.pdbx_seq_one_letter_code
_entity_poly.pdbx_strand_id
1 'polypeptide(L)'
;MALSTAAEIARRTLGKPAHELDEEEAQVIADIESGQLSARDAADVADETSTWGEKLADRVAAVGGSWGFIITFSVILLGWMLLNSDVLSHFGMAFDPYPYIFLNLMLSTLAAIQAPVIMMSQNRQSAKDRLAASLDYRTNLRAEIDILRLHHKLDNAVTERLDSLEAKIDGLAKALGQS
;
A
#
# COMPACT_ATOMS: atom_id res chain seq x y z
N MET A 1 29.99 -19.05 -5.31
CA MET A 1 30.16 -19.08 -3.85
C MET A 1 29.08 -18.28 -3.09
N ALA A 2 28.23 -17.47 -3.75
CA ALA A 2 27.11 -16.75 -3.11
C ALA A 2 25.87 -17.63 -2.80
N LEU A 3 25.64 -18.70 -3.57
CA LEU A 3 24.48 -19.58 -3.39
C LEU A 3 24.43 -20.33 -2.03
N SER A 4 25.55 -20.45 -1.31
CA SER A 4 25.56 -21.18 -0.03
C SER A 4 25.01 -20.38 1.14
N THR A 5 25.13 -19.05 1.12
CA THR A 5 24.66 -18.21 2.23
C THR A 5 23.14 -18.01 2.18
N ALA A 6 22.56 -17.83 0.98
CA ALA A 6 21.12 -17.59 0.83
C ALA A 6 20.31 -18.84 1.17
N ALA A 7 20.77 -19.98 0.65
CA ALA A 7 20.17 -21.27 0.92
C ALA A 7 20.29 -21.65 2.40
N GLU A 8 21.39 -21.27 3.07
CA GLU A 8 21.59 -21.52 4.49
C GLU A 8 20.75 -20.59 5.37
N ILE A 9 20.60 -19.32 5.00
CA ILE A 9 19.69 -18.37 5.68
C ILE A 9 18.25 -18.83 5.54
N ALA A 10 17.82 -19.24 4.33
CA ALA A 10 16.49 -19.78 4.08
C ALA A 10 16.21 -21.00 4.99
N ARG A 11 17.13 -21.97 4.99
CA ARG A 11 16.97 -23.22 5.75
C ARG A 11 17.03 -23.01 7.26
N ARG A 12 17.86 -22.08 7.72
CA ARG A 12 18.04 -21.78 9.14
C ARG A 12 16.94 -20.88 9.70
N THR A 13 16.34 -20.04 8.86
CA THR A 13 15.39 -19.01 9.32
C THR A 13 13.95 -19.40 9.04
N LEU A 14 13.65 -19.77 7.79
CA LEU A 14 12.29 -20.14 7.36
C LEU A 14 12.03 -21.65 7.48
N GLY A 15 13.04 -22.46 7.76
CA GLY A 15 12.93 -23.93 7.83
C GLY A 15 12.67 -24.62 6.48
N LYS A 16 12.58 -23.85 5.38
CA LYS A 16 12.34 -24.35 4.03
C LYS A 16 13.66 -24.49 3.25
N PRO A 17 13.82 -25.51 2.40
CA PRO A 17 14.92 -25.59 1.47
C PRO A 17 14.77 -24.54 0.36
N ALA A 18 15.89 -24.06 -0.20
CA ALA A 18 15.90 -22.95 -1.18
C ALA A 18 15.06 -23.15 -2.45
N HIS A 19 14.64 -24.38 -2.75
CA HIS A 19 13.81 -24.72 -3.91
C HIS A 19 12.30 -24.67 -3.60
N GLU A 20 11.91 -24.56 -2.33
CA GLU A 20 10.51 -24.38 -1.89
C GLU A 20 10.19 -22.91 -1.55
N LEU A 21 11.17 -22.01 -1.74
CA LEU A 21 10.96 -20.59 -1.56
C LEU A 21 10.10 -20.04 -2.69
N ASP A 22 9.10 -19.25 -2.34
CA ASP A 22 8.38 -18.46 -3.32
C ASP A 22 9.29 -17.35 -3.90
N GLU A 23 8.91 -16.81 -5.06
CA GLU A 23 9.72 -15.83 -5.78
C GLU A 23 10.00 -14.57 -4.93
N GLU A 24 9.02 -14.14 -4.12
CA GLU A 24 9.19 -13.02 -3.19
C GLU A 24 10.12 -13.37 -2.01
N GLU A 25 10.03 -14.59 -1.45
CA GLU A 25 10.92 -15.04 -0.37
C GLU A 25 12.39 -15.08 -0.86
N ALA A 26 12.61 -15.61 -2.06
CA ALA A 26 13.93 -15.68 -2.68
C ALA A 26 14.53 -14.29 -2.97
N GLN A 27 13.72 -13.36 -3.48
CA GLN A 27 14.15 -11.98 -3.73
C GLN A 27 14.49 -11.25 -2.43
N VAL A 28 13.64 -11.37 -1.41
CA VAL A 28 13.89 -10.74 -0.10
C VAL A 28 15.21 -11.23 0.46
N ILE A 29 15.49 -12.54 0.43
CA ILE A 29 16.76 -13.13 0.89
C ILE A 29 17.96 -12.58 0.09
N ALA A 30 17.86 -12.47 -1.23
CA ALA A 30 18.91 -11.89 -2.06
C ALA A 30 19.17 -10.40 -1.74
N ASP A 31 18.12 -9.63 -1.42
CA ASP A 31 18.22 -8.24 -0.98
C ASP A 31 18.96 -8.14 0.37
N ILE A 32 18.73 -9.07 1.31
CA ILE A 32 19.46 -9.16 2.60
C ILE A 32 20.96 -9.34 2.36
N GLU A 33 21.32 -10.25 1.45
CA GLU A 33 22.71 -10.61 1.20
C GLU A 33 23.49 -9.53 0.49
N SER A 34 22.84 -8.86 -0.46
CA SER A 34 23.45 -7.78 -1.22
C SER A 34 23.62 -6.49 -0.39
N GLY A 35 23.08 -6.45 0.83
CA GLY A 35 23.11 -5.28 1.70
C GLY A 35 22.35 -4.08 1.12
N GLN A 36 21.50 -4.31 0.12
CA GLN A 36 20.69 -3.27 -0.47
C GLN A 36 19.59 -2.90 0.52
N LEU A 37 19.65 -1.67 1.03
CA LEU A 37 18.53 -1.03 1.70
C LEU A 37 17.45 -0.77 0.65
N SER A 38 16.63 -1.79 0.38
CA SER A 38 15.48 -1.70 -0.53
C SER A 38 14.31 -1.00 0.18
N ALA A 39 14.57 0.19 0.73
CA ALA A 39 13.53 1.11 1.18
C ALA A 39 13.12 2.03 0.02
N ARG A 40 12.98 1.48 -1.19
CA ARG A 40 12.33 2.23 -2.28
C ARG A 40 10.85 2.19 -2.00
N ASP A 41 10.30 3.36 -1.67
CA ASP A 41 8.89 3.52 -1.33
C ASP A 41 8.00 3.01 -2.47
N ALA A 42 6.99 2.23 -2.09
CA ALA A 42 5.90 1.78 -2.96
C ALA A 42 5.28 2.91 -3.80
N ALA A 43 5.23 4.11 -3.20
CA ALA A 43 4.68 5.30 -3.79
C ALA A 43 5.48 5.75 -5.01
N ASP A 44 6.80 5.70 -4.97
CA ASP A 44 7.66 6.18 -6.07
C ASP A 44 7.54 5.29 -7.32
N VAL A 45 7.43 3.97 -7.14
CA VAL A 45 7.28 3.02 -8.27
C VAL A 45 5.90 3.16 -8.94
N ALA A 46 4.86 3.43 -8.16
CA ALA A 46 3.51 3.63 -8.67
C ALA A 46 3.34 4.98 -9.41
N ASP A 47 4.02 6.02 -8.96
CA ASP A 47 3.92 7.36 -9.55
C ASP A 47 4.76 7.51 -10.84
N GLU A 48 5.86 6.75 -10.97
CA GLU A 48 6.71 6.72 -12.16
C GLU A 48 6.01 6.18 -13.43
N THR A 49 4.98 5.33 -13.27
CA THR A 49 4.29 4.69 -14.40
C THR A 49 2.94 5.32 -14.76
N SER A 50 2.49 6.33 -14.02
CA SER A 50 1.16 6.92 -14.21
C SER A 50 1.08 7.81 -15.45
N THR A 51 0.18 7.46 -16.37
CA THR A 51 -0.11 8.18 -17.61
C THR A 51 -0.89 9.48 -17.36
N TRP A 52 -0.87 10.41 -18.33
CA TRP A 52 -1.56 11.70 -18.22
C TRP A 52 -3.09 11.56 -18.02
N GLY A 53 -3.71 10.57 -18.67
CA GLY A 53 -5.14 10.28 -18.53
C GLY A 53 -5.51 9.78 -17.13
N GLU A 54 -4.61 9.02 -16.48
CA GLU A 54 -4.81 8.53 -15.12
C GLU A 54 -4.75 9.67 -14.10
N LYS A 55 -3.80 10.60 -14.28
CA LYS A 55 -3.70 11.80 -13.45
C LYS A 55 -4.93 12.70 -13.57
N LEU A 56 -5.48 12.84 -14.78
CA LEU A 56 -6.70 13.61 -15.01
C LEU A 56 -7.92 12.95 -14.35
N ALA A 57 -8.08 11.63 -14.48
CA ALA A 57 -9.16 10.89 -13.84
C ALA A 57 -9.11 10.97 -12.31
N ASP A 58 -7.91 10.90 -11.69
CA ASP A 58 -7.73 11.07 -10.24
C ASP A 58 -8.20 12.47 -9.80
N ARG A 59 -7.84 13.50 -10.58
CA ARG A 59 -8.25 14.88 -10.30
C ARG A 59 -9.77 15.05 -10.40
N VAL A 60 -10.39 14.47 -11.44
CA VAL A 60 -11.85 14.54 -11.65
C VAL A 60 -12.59 13.79 -10.56
N ALA A 61 -12.14 12.60 -10.15
CA ALA A 61 -12.73 11.84 -9.05
C ALA A 61 -12.62 12.59 -7.71
N ALA A 62 -11.46 13.19 -7.42
CA ALA A 62 -11.24 13.96 -6.20
C ALA A 62 -12.11 15.22 -6.13
N VAL A 63 -12.32 15.91 -7.25
CA VAL A 63 -13.19 17.09 -7.32
C VAL A 63 -14.67 16.70 -7.23
N GLY A 64 -15.09 15.66 -7.97
CA GLY A 64 -16.47 15.18 -7.97
C GLY A 64 -16.93 14.55 -6.66
N GLY A 65 -15.99 14.01 -5.86
CA GLY A 65 -16.27 13.43 -4.53
C GLY A 65 -16.27 14.42 -3.37
N SER A 66 -15.99 15.71 -3.61
CA SER A 66 -15.91 16.70 -2.55
C SER A 66 -17.29 17.20 -2.10
N TRP A 67 -17.49 17.33 -0.78
CA TRP A 67 -18.68 17.93 -0.19
C TRP A 67 -18.97 19.35 -0.72
N GLY A 68 -17.93 20.14 -0.99
CA GLY A 68 -18.09 21.49 -1.54
C GLY A 68 -18.62 21.51 -2.98
N PHE A 69 -18.24 20.51 -3.79
CA PHE A 69 -18.75 20.34 -5.15
C PHE A 69 -20.23 19.98 -5.13
N ILE A 70 -20.63 19.03 -4.26
CA ILE A 70 -22.03 18.60 -4.11
C ILE A 70 -22.92 19.81 -3.75
N ILE A 71 -22.53 20.60 -2.75
CA ILE A 71 -23.29 21.78 -2.30
C ILE A 71 -23.41 22.82 -3.42
N THR A 72 -22.29 23.16 -4.07
CA THR A 72 -22.28 24.15 -5.16
C THR A 72 -23.15 23.70 -6.34
N PHE A 73 -23.03 22.43 -6.72
CA PHE A 73 -23.82 21.82 -7.79
C PHE A 73 -25.33 21.85 -7.47
N SER A 74 -25.71 21.50 -6.24
CA SER A 74 -27.11 21.59 -5.79
C SER A 74 -27.65 23.02 -5.83
N VAL A 75 -26.86 24.02 -5.40
CA VAL A 75 -27.27 25.44 -5.46
C VAL A 75 -27.48 25.89 -6.89
N ILE A 76 -26.61 25.51 -7.83
CA ILE A 76 -26.76 25.83 -9.26
C ILE A 76 -28.04 25.20 -9.83
N LEU A 77 -28.31 23.93 -9.52
CA LEU A 77 -29.53 23.25 -9.97
C LEU A 77 -30.80 23.92 -9.44
N LEU A 78 -30.85 24.23 -8.14
CA LEU A 78 -31.98 24.95 -7.54
C LEU A 78 -32.12 26.36 -8.13
N GLY A 79 -31.01 27.06 -8.34
CA GLY A 79 -31.00 28.36 -9.01
C GLY A 79 -31.56 28.30 -10.44
N TRP A 80 -31.19 27.27 -11.20
CA TRP A 80 -31.71 27.05 -12.56
C TRP A 80 -33.22 26.76 -12.57
N MET A 81 -33.69 25.91 -11.65
CA MET A 81 -35.11 25.60 -11.50
C MET A 81 -35.92 26.85 -11.11
N LEU A 82 -35.44 27.65 -10.15
CA LEU A 82 -36.08 28.89 -9.73
C LEU A 82 -36.09 29.93 -10.86
N LEU A 83 -34.98 30.10 -11.58
CA LEU A 83 -34.90 31.06 -12.68
C LEU A 83 -35.85 30.69 -13.82
N ASN A 84 -35.93 29.42 -14.22
CA ASN A 84 -36.83 29.00 -15.30
C ASN A 84 -38.31 29.01 -14.89
N SER A 85 -38.63 28.65 -13.64
CA SER A 85 -40.02 28.58 -13.17
C SER A 85 -40.60 29.90 -12.68
N ASP A 86 -39.82 30.73 -12.01
CA ASP A 86 -40.32 31.96 -11.35
C ASP A 86 -40.07 33.20 -12.22
N VAL A 87 -38.88 33.34 -12.79
CA VAL A 87 -38.49 34.53 -13.56
C VAL A 87 -38.91 34.36 -15.03
N LEU A 88 -38.41 33.35 -15.72
CA LEU A 88 -38.56 33.23 -17.17
C LEU A 88 -39.99 32.82 -17.59
N SER A 89 -40.68 32.01 -16.78
CA SER A 89 -42.10 31.68 -16.96
C SER A 89 -43.00 32.92 -16.83
N HIS A 90 -42.72 33.80 -15.88
CA HIS A 90 -43.49 35.04 -15.67
C HIS A 90 -43.34 36.03 -16.84
N PHE A 91 -42.19 36.03 -17.52
CA PHE A 91 -41.93 36.83 -18.72
C PHE A 91 -42.27 36.11 -20.05
N GLY A 92 -42.84 34.90 -20.01
CA GLY A 92 -43.25 34.15 -21.21
C GLY A 92 -42.09 33.62 -22.07
N MET A 93 -40.86 33.63 -21.54
CA MET A 93 -39.63 33.18 -22.22
C MET A 93 -39.01 31.96 -21.53
N ALA A 94 -39.83 31.06 -20.98
CA ALA A 94 -39.35 29.85 -20.32
C ALA A 94 -38.57 28.95 -21.30
N PHE A 95 -37.25 28.85 -21.06
CA PHE A 95 -36.33 28.07 -21.88
C PHE A 95 -36.42 26.57 -21.56
N ASP A 96 -36.57 26.22 -20.27
CA ASP A 96 -36.77 24.86 -19.79
C ASP A 96 -37.91 24.82 -18.76
N PRO A 97 -39.20 24.87 -19.18
CA PRO A 97 -40.34 24.81 -18.28
C PRO A 97 -40.42 23.46 -17.56
N TYR A 98 -41.07 23.43 -16.40
CA TYR A 98 -41.41 22.17 -15.72
C TYR A 98 -42.12 21.22 -16.71
N PRO A 99 -41.61 19.99 -16.96
CA PRO A 99 -40.80 19.14 -16.07
C PRO A 99 -39.25 19.16 -16.29
N TYR A 100 -38.67 20.22 -16.84
CA TYR A 100 -37.21 20.43 -17.01
C TYR A 100 -36.49 19.36 -17.86
N ILE A 101 -36.93 19.19 -19.11
CA ILE A 101 -36.42 18.14 -20.01
C ILE A 101 -34.92 18.36 -20.32
N PHE A 102 -34.50 19.61 -20.50
CA PHE A 102 -33.11 19.93 -20.83
C PHE A 102 -32.18 19.63 -19.65
N LEU A 103 -32.54 20.07 -18.45
CA LEU A 103 -31.80 19.75 -17.23
C LEU A 103 -31.71 18.24 -17.01
N ASN A 104 -32.81 17.51 -17.22
CA ASN A 104 -32.82 16.05 -17.08
C ASN A 104 -31.88 15.37 -18.10
N LEU A 105 -31.88 15.83 -19.36
CA LEU A 105 -30.95 15.33 -20.37
C LEU A 105 -29.50 15.56 -19.96
N MET A 106 -29.16 16.77 -19.49
CA MET A 106 -27.82 17.10 -19.02
C MET A 106 -27.39 16.22 -17.84
N LEU A 107 -28.25 16.05 -16.83
CA LEU A 107 -27.96 15.19 -15.67
C LEU A 107 -27.78 13.74 -16.08
N SER A 108 -28.59 13.23 -17.01
CA SER A 108 -28.48 11.87 -17.52
C SER A 108 -27.16 11.65 -18.24
N THR A 109 -26.72 12.58 -19.08
CA THR A 109 -25.41 12.51 -19.75
C THR A 109 -24.26 12.62 -18.75
N LEU A 110 -24.37 13.49 -17.74
CA LEU A 110 -23.37 13.64 -16.70
C LEU A 110 -23.20 12.34 -15.90
N ALA A 111 -24.31 11.72 -15.48
CA ALA A 111 -24.30 10.45 -14.75
C ALA A 111 -23.73 9.31 -15.61
N ALA A 112 -24.05 9.27 -16.90
CA ALA A 112 -23.54 8.26 -17.83
C ALA A 112 -22.01 8.30 -17.96
N ILE A 113 -21.41 9.50 -17.99
CA ILE A 113 -19.95 9.67 -18.02
C ILE A 113 -19.33 9.42 -16.64
N GLN A 114 -20.06 9.71 -15.56
CA GLN A 114 -19.58 9.56 -14.19
C GLN A 114 -19.28 8.10 -13.83
N ALA A 115 -20.14 7.15 -14.23
CA ALA A 115 -19.98 5.73 -13.84
C ALA A 115 -18.65 5.10 -14.36
N PRO A 116 -18.25 5.25 -15.64
CA PRO A 116 -16.93 4.81 -16.11
C PRO A 116 -15.76 5.51 -15.44
N VAL A 117 -15.86 6.82 -15.17
CA VAL A 117 -14.79 7.57 -14.50
C VAL A 117 -14.58 7.07 -13.07
N ILE A 118 -15.68 6.82 -12.34
CA ILE A 118 -15.63 6.18 -11.01
C ILE A 118 -14.98 4.81 -11.11
N MET A 119 -15.39 3.98 -12.08
CA MET A 119 -14.84 2.63 -12.27
C MET A 119 -13.34 2.65 -12.61
N MET A 120 -12.89 3.59 -13.44
CA MET A 120 -11.48 3.78 -13.74
C MET A 120 -10.68 4.22 -12.51
N SER A 121 -11.24 5.13 -11.70
CA SER A 121 -10.63 5.55 -10.43
C SER A 121 -10.55 4.38 -9.44
N GLN A 122 -11.59 3.56 -9.35
CA GLN A 122 -11.62 2.37 -8.49
C GLN A 122 -10.62 1.30 -8.95
N ASN A 123 -10.55 1.00 -10.25
CA ASN A 123 -9.56 0.05 -10.79
C ASN A 123 -8.13 0.50 -10.48
N ARG A 124 -7.86 1.82 -10.60
CA ARG A 124 -6.54 2.38 -10.26
C ARG A 124 -6.27 2.29 -8.76
N GLN A 125 -7.23 2.65 -7.91
CA GLN A 125 -7.07 2.53 -6.46
C GLN A 125 -6.81 1.07 -6.06
N SER A 126 -7.56 0.12 -6.62
CA SER A 126 -7.36 -1.32 -6.35
C SER A 126 -5.98 -1.81 -6.80
N ALA A 127 -5.45 -1.31 -7.93
CA ALA A 127 -4.11 -1.65 -8.37
C ALA A 127 -3.03 -1.10 -7.41
N LYS A 128 -3.19 0.14 -6.93
CA LYS A 128 -2.32 0.74 -5.91
C LYS A 128 -2.39 -0.03 -4.59
N ASP A 129 -3.59 -0.38 -4.13
CA ASP A 129 -3.80 -1.14 -2.89
C ASP A 129 -3.16 -2.54 -2.98
N ARG A 130 -3.27 -3.21 -4.14
CA ARG A 130 -2.62 -4.51 -4.38
C ARG A 130 -1.09 -4.40 -4.35
N LEU A 131 -0.53 -3.36 -4.96
CA LEU A 131 0.92 -3.11 -4.92
C LEU A 131 1.41 -2.81 -3.50
N ALA A 132 0.68 -1.96 -2.77
CA ALA A 132 0.98 -1.64 -1.38
C ALA A 132 0.96 -2.90 -0.50
N ALA A 133 -0.03 -3.78 -0.69
CA ALA A 133 -0.11 -5.04 0.04
C ALA A 133 1.07 -6.00 -0.24
N SER A 134 1.53 -6.11 -1.50
CA SER A 134 2.73 -6.91 -1.84
C SER A 134 3.99 -6.33 -1.18
N LEU A 135 4.15 -5.01 -1.17
CA LEU A 135 5.30 -4.35 -0.56
C LEU A 135 5.29 -4.43 0.97
N ASP A 136 4.12 -4.33 1.58
CA ASP A 136 3.94 -4.56 3.01
C ASP A 136 4.29 -6.00 3.39
N TYR A 137 3.81 -6.98 2.60
CA TYR A 137 4.16 -8.38 2.79
C TYR A 137 5.67 -8.63 2.70
N ARG A 138 6.35 -8.09 1.69
CA ARG A 138 7.82 -8.17 1.55
C ARG A 138 8.54 -7.54 2.73
N THR A 139 8.09 -6.38 3.20
CA THR A 139 8.68 -5.68 4.34
C THR A 139 8.50 -6.48 5.63
N ASN A 140 7.31 -7.04 5.85
CA ASN A 140 7.02 -7.88 7.00
C ASN A 140 7.87 -9.16 7.00
N LEU A 141 7.98 -9.84 5.84
CA LEU A 141 8.81 -11.01 5.68
C LEU A 141 10.28 -10.71 5.97
N ARG A 142 10.79 -9.57 5.47
CA ARG A 142 12.15 -9.12 5.75
C ARG A 142 12.39 -8.92 7.25
N ALA A 143 11.45 -8.27 7.92
CA ALA A 143 11.52 -8.02 9.37
C ALA A 143 11.50 -9.33 10.16
N GLU A 144 10.66 -10.29 9.78
CA GLU A 144 10.62 -11.62 10.39
C GLU A 144 11.97 -12.34 10.27
N ILE A 145 12.57 -12.34 9.07
CA ILE A 145 13.89 -12.95 8.83
C ILE A 145 14.97 -12.27 9.69
N ASP A 146 14.97 -10.94 9.77
CA ASP A 146 15.93 -10.19 10.58
C ASP A 146 15.77 -10.48 12.08
N ILE A 147 14.54 -10.58 12.58
CA ILE A 147 14.25 -10.93 13.98
C ILE A 147 14.78 -12.33 14.29
N LEU A 148 14.48 -13.32 13.46
CA LEU A 148 14.94 -14.69 13.66
C LEU A 148 16.47 -14.80 13.59
N ARG A 149 17.10 -14.07 12.67
CA ARG A 149 18.57 -13.99 12.59
C ARG A 149 19.17 -13.37 13.85
N LEU A 150 18.56 -12.31 14.38
CA LEU A 150 18.96 -11.68 15.63
C LEU A 150 18.80 -12.65 16.81
N HIS A 151 17.68 -13.37 16.87
CA HIS A 151 17.38 -14.38 17.89
C HIS A 151 18.45 -15.46 17.92
N HIS A 152 18.77 -16.06 16.76
CA HIS A 152 19.81 -17.08 16.67
C HIS A 152 21.19 -16.56 17.06
N LYS A 153 21.51 -15.30 16.71
CA LYS A 153 22.78 -14.68 17.12
C LYS A 153 22.83 -14.49 18.64
N LEU A 154 21.71 -14.08 19.24
CA LEU A 154 21.57 -13.91 20.67
C LEU A 154 21.71 -15.24 21.40
N ASP A 155 21.02 -16.29 20.96
CA ASP A 155 21.09 -17.62 21.58
C ASP A 155 22.52 -18.18 21.59
N ASN A 156 23.23 -18.07 20.48
CA ASN A 156 24.63 -18.51 20.41
C ASN A 156 25.51 -17.70 21.36
N ALA A 157 25.35 -16.37 21.40
CA ALA A 157 26.12 -15.50 22.29
C ALA A 157 25.80 -15.75 23.77
N VAL A 158 24.55 -16.04 24.11
CA VAL A 158 24.12 -16.40 25.47
C VAL A 158 24.71 -17.74 25.87
N THR A 159 24.61 -18.76 25.01
CA THR A 159 25.15 -20.11 25.26
C THR A 159 26.66 -20.06 25.49
N GLU A 160 27.41 -19.37 24.62
CA GLU A 160 28.87 -19.22 24.77
C GLU A 160 29.25 -18.53 26.10
N ARG A 161 28.44 -17.55 26.54
CA ARG A 161 28.65 -16.89 27.83
C ARG A 161 28.33 -17.80 29.01
N LEU A 162 27.30 -18.63 28.92
CA LEU A 162 26.95 -19.61 29.94
C LEU A 162 28.05 -20.66 30.08
N ASP A 163 28.53 -21.23 28.97
CA ASP A 163 29.64 -22.21 28.96
C ASP A 163 30.91 -21.62 29.59
N SER A 164 31.21 -20.34 29.28
CA SER A 164 32.34 -19.63 29.88
C SER A 164 32.20 -19.43 31.39
N LEU A 165 30.99 -19.19 31.89
CA LEU A 165 30.72 -19.05 33.31
C LEU A 165 30.82 -20.40 34.04
N GLU A 166 30.27 -21.46 33.47
CA GLU A 166 30.37 -22.82 34.00
C GLU A 166 31.84 -23.25 34.14
N ALA A 167 32.65 -23.06 33.09
CA ALA A 167 34.07 -23.36 33.12
C ALA A 167 34.84 -22.58 34.21
N LYS A 168 34.47 -21.32 34.46
CA LYS A 168 35.06 -20.51 35.54
C LYS A 168 34.65 -21.01 36.93
N ILE A 169 33.39 -21.39 37.11
CA ILE A 169 32.87 -21.94 38.38
C ILE A 169 33.59 -23.25 38.70
N ASP A 170 33.72 -24.16 37.73
CA ASP A 170 34.44 -25.43 37.89
C ASP A 170 35.92 -25.23 38.22
N GLY A 171 36.55 -24.24 37.58
CA GLY A 171 37.92 -23.85 37.88
C GLY A 171 38.10 -23.37 39.33
N LEU A 172 37.19 -22.52 39.80
CA LEU A 172 37.18 -22.04 41.19
C LEU A 172 36.91 -23.16 42.20
N ALA A 173 35.95 -24.05 41.90
CA ALA A 173 35.63 -25.19 42.76
C ALA A 173 36.84 -26.13 42.93
N LYS A 174 37.57 -26.42 41.85
CA LYS A 174 38.82 -27.21 41.90
C LYS A 174 39.91 -26.52 42.71
N ALA A 175 40.07 -25.20 42.59
CA ALA A 175 41.07 -24.44 43.34
C ALA A 175 40.76 -24.42 44.84
N LEU A 176 39.49 -24.31 45.23
CA LEU A 176 39.06 -24.31 46.63
C LEU A 176 39.09 -25.71 47.27
N GLY A 177 38.82 -26.78 46.51
CA GLY A 177 38.91 -28.15 47.01
C GLY A 177 40.34 -28.67 47.21
N GLN A 178 41.35 -27.91 46.80
CA GLN A 178 42.78 -28.23 46.94
C GLN A 178 43.49 -27.47 48.08
N SER A 179 42.79 -26.59 48.82
CA SER A 179 43.30 -25.91 50.01
C SER A 179 42.69 -26.46 51.29
#